data_AF-A0A9R1T1J7-F1
#
_entry.id   AF-A0A9R1T1J7-F1
#
_cell.length_a   1.000
_cell.length_b   1.000
_cell.length_c   1.000
_cell.angle_alpha   90.00
_cell.angle_beta   90.00
_cell.angle_gamma   90.00
#
_symmetry.space_group_name_H-M   'P 1'
#
loop_
_entity.id
_entity.type
_entity.pdbx_description
1 polymer ?
#
loop_
_entity_poly.entity_id
_entity_poly.type
_entity_poly.pdbx_seq_one_letter_code
_entity_poly.pdbx_strand_id
1 'polypeptide(L)'
;MEKRSRNERGKIDESCCDDVPTCSRDINTRIQQNQLQGHGRRCPAPDVLAQLQFSADPEEIKSILDDVKSGRITQAVEFIFSLRPFVEDGGKILIQVMEKDLADFRKLVDDIVDCRVQDEGDVMHLSQVTMTDKFTHLTKQMKDRTVTILEKLQKISPKFDWKNDGKDESKLSTLISIKEKTTPTSVDPTNNLIHRIFMRNQWLKRELHRLQSDNNNLRMFFKRFKELALQRKAEQIKVPRMLAEQQEMLEKQLEKLKGIYHRNSEKIHGLHLNYDASIDT
;
A
#
# COMPACT_ATOMS: atom_id res chain seq x y z
N MET A 1 -22.72 49.12 -13.88
CA MET A 1 -23.36 49.05 -12.55
C MET A 1 -23.65 47.60 -12.23
N GLU A 2 -22.74 46.99 -11.47
CA GLU A 2 -22.85 45.61 -10.99
C GLU A 2 -23.98 45.49 -9.95
N LYS A 3 -24.86 44.50 -10.11
CA LYS A 3 -25.71 44.00 -9.02
C LYS A 3 -25.37 42.54 -8.76
N ARG A 4 -24.66 42.34 -7.66
CA ARG A 4 -24.38 41.04 -7.02
C ARG A 4 -25.69 40.42 -6.54
N SER A 5 -26.02 39.24 -7.05
CA SER A 5 -27.01 38.36 -6.42
C SER A 5 -26.27 37.40 -5.49
N ARG A 6 -26.50 37.55 -4.18
CA ARG A 6 -26.09 36.63 -3.13
C ARG A 6 -26.88 35.34 -3.32
N ASN A 7 -26.18 34.23 -3.53
CA ASN A 7 -26.76 32.90 -3.43
C ASN A 7 -26.45 32.35 -2.04
N GLU A 8 -27.52 32.09 -1.27
CA GLU A 8 -27.49 31.46 0.04
C GLU A 8 -26.98 30.03 -0.10
N ARG A 9 -25.79 29.74 0.45
CA ARG A 9 -25.37 28.36 0.70
C ARG A 9 -26.07 27.91 1.98
N GLY A 10 -26.98 26.95 1.83
CA GLY A 10 -27.52 26.18 2.95
C GLY A 10 -26.36 25.60 3.76
N LYS A 11 -26.43 25.80 5.07
CA LYS A 11 -25.60 25.10 6.05
C LYS A 11 -25.92 23.61 5.93
N ILE A 12 -24.94 22.83 5.49
CA ILE A 12 -24.95 21.39 5.65
C ILE A 12 -24.26 21.14 6.99
N ASP A 13 -25.00 20.58 7.94
CA ASP A 13 -24.47 20.09 9.20
C ASP A 13 -23.45 18.99 8.93
N GLU A 14 -22.16 19.31 9.07
CA GLU A 14 -21.04 18.36 9.16
C GLU A 14 -21.01 17.72 10.56
N SER A 15 -22.07 16.98 10.89
CA SER A 15 -22.19 16.22 12.14
C SER A 15 -22.48 14.75 11.80
N CYS A 16 -21.51 14.05 11.21
CA CYS A 16 -21.55 12.59 11.08
C CYS A 16 -20.19 12.04 10.61
N CYS A 17 -19.13 12.17 11.41
CA CYS A 17 -17.84 11.46 11.20
C CYS A 17 -17.04 11.22 12.49
N ASP A 18 -17.66 11.17 13.68
CA ASP A 18 -16.92 11.03 14.95
C ASP A 18 -16.70 9.60 15.47
N ASP A 19 -17.02 8.56 14.69
CA ASP A 19 -16.85 7.16 15.11
C ASP A 19 -15.99 6.32 14.15
N VAL A 20 -14.81 6.82 13.79
CA VAL A 20 -13.72 5.93 13.38
C VAL A 20 -12.76 5.82 14.57
N PRO A 21 -12.64 4.67 15.25
CA PRO A 21 -11.64 4.48 16.28
C PRO A 21 -10.27 4.56 15.61
N THR A 22 -9.62 5.72 15.70
CA THR A 22 -8.20 5.84 15.37
C THR A 22 -7.42 4.90 16.28
N CYS A 23 -6.92 3.81 15.69
CA CYS A 23 -6.05 2.78 16.26
C CYS A 23 -4.81 3.31 17.03
N SER A 24 -4.56 4.62 17.01
CA SER A 24 -3.41 5.24 17.68
C SER A 24 -3.58 5.38 19.19
N ARG A 25 -4.80 5.44 19.73
CA ARG A 25 -4.99 5.53 21.19
C ARG A 25 -4.73 4.19 21.88
N ASP A 26 -5.21 3.08 21.32
CA ASP A 26 -5.05 1.74 21.91
C ASP A 26 -3.62 1.19 21.83
N ILE A 27 -2.85 1.59 20.82
CA ILE A 27 -1.42 1.26 20.72
C ILE A 27 -0.63 1.99 21.83
N ASN A 28 -0.93 3.26 22.07
CA ASN A 28 -0.26 4.05 23.11
C ASN A 28 -0.59 3.57 24.53
N THR A 29 -1.84 3.12 24.80
CA THR A 29 -2.19 2.49 26.09
C THR A 29 -1.55 1.13 26.26
N ARG A 30 -1.38 0.32 25.21
CA ARG A 30 -0.64 -0.96 25.28
C ARG A 30 0.86 -0.76 25.52
N ILE A 31 1.47 0.25 24.92
CA ILE A 31 2.88 0.59 25.16
C ILE A 31 3.07 1.06 26.61
N GLN A 32 2.16 1.85 27.17
CA GLN A 32 2.22 2.27 28.57
C GLN A 32 1.94 1.13 29.56
N GLN A 33 1.02 0.21 29.25
CA GLN A 33 0.77 -0.96 30.12
C GLN A 33 1.94 -1.95 30.13
N ASN A 34 2.64 -2.13 29.01
CA ASN A 34 3.85 -2.98 28.96
C ASN A 34 5.06 -2.35 29.67
N GLN A 35 5.11 -1.03 29.86
CA GLN A 35 6.14 -0.37 30.67
C GLN A 35 5.95 -0.58 32.19
N LEU A 36 4.75 -0.95 32.65
CA LEU A 36 4.43 -1.08 34.07
C LEU A 36 4.58 -2.52 34.62
N GLN A 37 4.75 -3.54 33.77
CA GLN A 37 4.90 -4.94 34.19
C GLN A 37 6.25 -5.57 33.87
N GLY A 38 7.16 -4.85 33.21
CA GLY A 38 8.54 -5.31 33.07
C GLY A 38 9.31 -5.04 34.36
N HIS A 39 9.85 -6.09 35.00
CA HIS A 39 11.00 -5.99 35.91
C HIS A 39 12.27 -5.53 35.16
N GLY A 40 12.17 -4.49 34.34
CA GLY A 40 13.29 -3.86 33.67
C GLY A 40 14.07 -3.07 34.70
N ARG A 41 15.30 -3.51 34.99
CA ARG A 41 16.27 -2.68 35.70
C ARG A 41 16.34 -1.35 34.93
N ARG A 42 15.99 -0.24 35.59
CA ARG A 42 16.16 1.11 35.00
C ARG A 42 17.61 1.24 34.54
N CYS A 43 17.81 1.72 33.31
CA CYS A 43 19.15 2.02 32.82
C CYS A 43 19.85 2.93 33.84
N PRO A 44 21.06 2.57 34.30
CA PRO A 44 21.78 3.39 35.27
C PRO A 44 22.05 4.77 34.67
N ALA A 45 22.01 5.80 35.53
CA ALA A 45 22.25 7.18 35.11
C ALA A 45 23.65 7.31 34.48
N PRO A 46 23.85 8.20 33.49
CA PRO A 46 25.13 8.38 32.79
C PRO A 46 26.33 8.58 33.74
N ASP A 47 26.09 9.22 34.88
CA ASP A 47 27.12 9.52 35.90
C ASP A 47 27.60 8.28 36.67
N VAL A 48 26.79 7.22 36.75
CA VAL A 48 27.15 5.94 37.39
C VAL A 48 28.00 5.09 36.43
N LEU A 49 27.78 5.24 35.12
CA LEU A 49 28.52 4.53 34.08
C LEU A 49 29.96 5.05 33.92
N ALA A 50 30.23 6.29 34.31
CA ALA A 50 31.58 6.88 34.27
C ALA A 50 32.50 6.41 35.40
N GLN A 51 31.95 5.75 36.44
CA GLN A 51 32.70 5.30 37.62
C GLN A 51 33.02 3.79 37.61
N LEU A 52 32.59 3.05 36.59
CA LEU A 52 32.89 1.62 36.46
C LEU A 52 34.35 1.45 36.06
N GLN A 53 35.14 0.87 36.95
CA GLN A 53 36.53 0.49 36.66
C GLN A 53 36.52 -0.54 35.52
N PHE A 54 37.33 -0.29 34.50
CA PHE A 54 37.52 -1.22 33.39
C PHE A 54 38.24 -2.47 33.90
N SER A 55 37.53 -3.59 33.99
CA SER A 55 38.12 -4.91 34.21
C SER A 55 37.90 -5.75 32.95
N ALA A 56 38.97 -6.14 32.27
CA ALA A 56 38.89 -7.06 31.14
C ALA A 56 38.78 -8.52 31.64
N ASP A 57 37.84 -8.80 32.55
CA ASP A 57 37.65 -10.14 33.12
C ASP A 57 36.83 -11.03 32.16
N PRO A 58 37.42 -12.08 31.58
CA PRO A 58 36.72 -12.97 30.64
C PRO A 58 35.58 -13.78 31.28
N GLU A 59 35.61 -14.03 32.60
CA GLU A 59 34.55 -14.80 33.27
C GLU A 59 33.25 -13.99 33.43
N GLU A 60 33.34 -12.67 33.60
CA GLU A 60 32.18 -11.79 33.69
C GLU A 60 31.48 -11.64 32.33
N ILE A 61 32.25 -11.52 31.25
CA ILE A 61 31.73 -11.53 29.87
C ILE A 61 30.97 -12.83 29.59
N LYS A 62 31.52 -13.97 30.04
CA LYS A 62 30.89 -15.27 29.87
C LYS A 62 29.57 -15.38 30.64
N SER A 63 29.50 -14.84 31.86
CA SER A 63 28.25 -14.75 32.62
C SER A 63 27.19 -13.93 31.88
N ILE A 64 27.57 -12.80 31.27
CA ILE A 64 26.63 -11.98 30.48
C ILE A 64 26.13 -12.74 29.25
N LEU A 65 27.01 -13.49 28.56
CA LEU A 65 26.62 -14.31 27.42
C LEU A 65 25.66 -15.44 27.83
N ASP A 66 25.85 -16.04 29.00
CA ASP A 66 24.93 -17.05 29.53
C ASP A 66 23.59 -16.43 29.98
N ASP A 67 23.58 -15.16 30.39
CA ASP A 67 22.34 -14.39 30.63
C ASP A 67 21.58 -14.06 29.34
N VAL A 68 22.28 -13.84 28.23
CA VAL A 68 21.64 -13.72 26.90
C VAL A 68 21.06 -15.06 26.45
N LYS A 69 21.82 -16.17 26.58
CA LYS A 69 21.34 -17.52 26.20
C LYS A 69 20.16 -17.97 27.03
N SER A 70 20.13 -17.63 28.31
CA SER A 70 19.01 -17.93 29.21
C SER A 70 17.80 -17.01 29.01
N GLY A 71 17.89 -16.03 28.10
CA GLY A 71 16.81 -15.09 27.78
C GLY A 71 16.56 -14.05 28.87
N ARG A 72 17.50 -13.87 29.81
CA ARG A 72 17.42 -12.80 30.82
C ARG A 72 17.70 -11.44 30.22
N ILE A 73 18.63 -11.36 29.28
CA ILE A 73 18.89 -10.18 28.46
C ILE A 73 18.24 -10.40 27.09
N THR A 74 17.25 -9.58 26.75
CA THR A 74 16.47 -9.71 25.50
C THR A 74 16.68 -8.53 24.55
N GLN A 75 17.17 -7.40 25.05
CA GLN A 75 17.34 -6.18 24.26
C GLN A 75 18.82 -5.96 23.93
N ALA A 76 19.11 -5.58 22.68
CA ALA A 76 20.47 -5.26 22.24
C ALA A 76 21.10 -4.12 23.07
N VAL A 77 20.28 -3.13 23.46
CA VAL A 77 20.72 -2.02 24.31
C VAL A 77 21.15 -2.51 25.69
N GLU A 78 20.37 -3.39 26.32
CA GLU A 78 20.67 -3.99 27.63
C GLU A 78 21.94 -4.85 27.58
N PHE A 79 22.13 -5.59 26.48
CA PHE A 79 23.34 -6.35 26.22
C PHE A 79 24.59 -5.46 26.14
N ILE A 80 24.53 -4.39 25.34
CA ILE A 80 25.66 -3.47 25.15
C ILE A 80 26.01 -2.74 26.47
N PHE A 81 25.01 -2.30 27.23
CA PHE A 81 25.25 -1.68 28.53
C PHE A 81 25.82 -2.65 29.58
N SER A 82 25.45 -3.93 29.50
CA SER A 82 25.99 -4.96 30.40
C SER A 82 27.44 -5.31 30.06
N LEU A 83 27.80 -5.33 28.77
CA LEU A 83 29.16 -5.59 28.31
C LEU A 83 30.12 -4.42 28.49
N ARG A 84 29.61 -3.18 28.40
CA ARG A 84 30.40 -1.94 28.39
C ARG A 84 31.52 -1.84 29.45
N PRO A 85 31.35 -2.28 30.71
CA PRO A 85 32.43 -2.22 31.71
C PRO A 85 33.61 -3.16 31.42
N PHE A 86 33.39 -4.17 30.60
CA PHE A 86 34.32 -5.29 30.37
C PHE A 86 35.03 -5.23 29.01
N VAL A 87 34.74 -4.21 28.19
CA VAL A 87 35.36 -4.03 26.87
C VAL A 87 36.28 -2.79 26.90
N GLU A 88 37.47 -2.91 26.31
CA GLU A 88 38.51 -1.87 26.33
C GLU A 88 38.07 -0.54 25.70
N ASP A 89 37.19 -0.59 24.70
CA ASP A 89 36.65 0.60 24.03
C ASP A 89 35.44 1.20 24.77
N GLY A 90 35.04 0.61 25.90
CA GLY A 90 33.83 0.98 26.64
C GLY A 90 32.55 0.73 25.84
N GLY A 91 32.55 -0.25 24.94
CA GLY A 91 31.42 -0.62 24.08
C GLY A 91 31.13 0.39 22.96
N LYS A 92 32.01 1.35 22.69
CA LYS A 92 31.82 2.39 21.66
C LYS A 92 31.56 1.81 20.28
N ILE A 93 32.31 0.78 19.88
CA ILE A 93 32.14 0.11 18.58
C ILE A 93 30.77 -0.57 18.51
N LEU A 94 30.35 -1.25 19.58
CA LEU A 94 29.04 -1.92 19.64
C LEU A 94 27.89 -0.90 19.56
N ILE A 95 28.02 0.25 20.23
CA ILE A 95 27.05 1.34 20.15
C ILE A 95 26.97 1.88 18.72
N GLN A 96 28.12 2.14 18.07
CA GLN A 96 28.15 2.64 16.69
C GLN A 96 27.52 1.66 15.70
N VAL A 97 27.80 0.36 15.83
CA VAL A 97 27.19 -0.68 14.99
C VAL A 97 25.68 -0.72 15.21
N MET A 98 25.21 -0.71 16.46
CA MET A 98 23.79 -0.67 16.77
C MET A 98 23.10 0.58 16.24
N GLU A 99 23.71 1.76 16.39
CA GLU A 99 23.17 3.02 15.87
C GLU A 99 23.06 3.00 14.34
N LYS A 100 24.07 2.44 13.66
CA LYS A 100 24.04 2.24 12.21
C LYS A 100 22.92 1.28 11.80
N ASP A 101 22.81 0.13 12.44
CA ASP A 101 21.77 -0.87 12.13
C ASP A 101 20.36 -0.31 12.39
N LEU A 102 20.18 0.50 13.46
CA LEU A 102 18.93 1.20 13.73
C LEU A 102 18.62 2.26 12.67
N ALA A 103 19.64 2.98 12.18
CA ALA A 103 19.46 3.94 11.09
C ALA A 103 19.07 3.25 9.78
N ASP A 104 19.74 2.15 9.44
CA ASP A 104 19.44 1.33 8.27
C ASP A 104 18.03 0.72 8.36
N PHE A 105 17.63 0.24 9.55
CA PHE A 105 16.29 -0.27 9.79
C PHE A 105 15.23 0.84 9.67
N ARG A 106 15.45 2.02 10.23
CA ARG A 106 14.52 3.16 10.07
C ARG A 106 14.34 3.52 8.62
N LYS A 107 15.44 3.63 7.87
CA LYS A 107 15.41 3.88 6.43
C LYS A 107 14.62 2.80 5.68
N LEU A 108 14.83 1.53 6.01
CA LEU A 108 14.08 0.43 5.42
C LEU A 108 12.57 0.53 5.72
N VAL A 109 12.21 0.88 6.95
CA VAL A 109 10.80 1.08 7.34
C VAL A 109 10.20 2.25 6.58
N ASP A 110 10.90 3.38 6.48
CA ASP A 110 10.46 4.55 5.73
C ASP A 110 10.27 4.19 4.24
N ASP A 111 11.25 3.51 3.62
CA ASP A 111 11.17 3.07 2.23
C ASP A 111 9.97 2.13 1.99
N ILE A 112 9.70 1.18 2.91
CA ILE A 112 8.55 0.27 2.82
C ILE A 112 7.22 1.02 2.99
N VAL A 113 7.15 1.95 3.95
CA VAL A 113 5.95 2.75 4.20
C VAL A 113 5.66 3.64 2.99
N ASP A 114 6.67 4.31 2.45
CA ASP A 114 6.55 5.16 1.27
C ASP A 114 6.11 4.36 0.04
N CYS A 115 6.73 3.20 -0.21
CA CYS A 115 6.31 2.31 -1.30
C CYS A 115 4.85 1.87 -1.14
N ARG A 116 4.43 1.52 0.08
CA ARG A 116 3.06 1.10 0.35
C ARG A 116 2.06 2.23 0.16
N VAL A 117 2.37 3.44 0.65
CA VAL A 117 1.53 4.62 0.49
C VAL A 117 1.39 4.97 -0.99
N GLN A 118 2.47 4.84 -1.77
CA GLN A 118 2.44 5.04 -3.20
C GLN A 118 1.57 3.98 -3.91
N ASP A 119 1.75 2.70 -3.60
CA ASP A 119 0.93 1.61 -4.18
C ASP A 119 -0.57 1.78 -3.86
N GLU A 120 -0.91 2.10 -2.62
CA GLU A 120 -2.28 2.40 -2.21
C GLU A 120 -2.83 3.64 -2.94
N GLY A 121 -2.00 4.68 -3.09
CA GLY A 121 -2.31 5.89 -3.86
C GLY A 121 -2.60 5.60 -5.34
N ASP A 122 -1.78 4.77 -6.00
CA ASP A 122 -1.94 4.40 -7.40
C ASP A 122 -3.22 3.58 -7.63
N VAL A 123 -3.53 2.64 -6.72
CA VAL A 123 -4.78 1.87 -6.76
C VAL A 123 -5.99 2.78 -6.59
N MET A 124 -5.95 3.72 -5.65
CA MET A 124 -7.03 4.69 -5.44
C MET A 124 -7.20 5.61 -6.65
N HIS A 125 -6.11 6.11 -7.22
CA HIS A 125 -6.14 6.96 -8.40
C HIS A 125 -6.75 6.22 -9.60
N LEU A 126 -6.32 4.98 -9.86
CA LEU A 126 -6.89 4.15 -10.93
C LEU A 126 -8.39 3.91 -10.74
N SER A 127 -8.82 3.66 -9.51
CA SER A 127 -10.24 3.49 -9.17
C SER A 127 -11.04 4.75 -9.46
N GLN A 128 -10.52 5.92 -9.07
CA GLN A 128 -11.15 7.22 -9.32
C GLN A 128 -11.25 7.53 -10.81
N VAL A 129 -10.19 7.29 -11.59
CA VAL A 129 -10.19 7.44 -13.05
C VAL A 129 -11.25 6.52 -13.66
N THR A 130 -11.27 5.25 -13.28
CA THR A 130 -12.25 4.27 -13.77
C THR A 130 -13.69 4.68 -13.44
N MET A 131 -13.94 5.20 -12.25
CA MET A 131 -15.25 5.68 -11.83
C MET A 131 -15.68 6.91 -12.64
N THR A 132 -14.75 7.86 -12.84
CA THR A 132 -14.97 9.06 -13.65
C THR A 132 -15.32 8.68 -15.10
N ASP A 133 -14.58 7.75 -15.70
CA ASP A 133 -14.84 7.25 -17.06
C ASP A 133 -16.21 6.58 -17.18
N LYS A 134 -16.63 5.82 -16.16
CA LYS A 134 -17.98 5.23 -16.14
C LYS A 134 -19.06 6.30 -16.08
N PHE A 135 -18.90 7.34 -15.24
CA PHE A 135 -19.87 8.42 -15.15
C PHE A 135 -19.92 9.29 -16.41
N THR A 136 -18.77 9.57 -17.03
CA THR A 136 -18.73 10.32 -18.30
C THR A 136 -19.42 9.51 -19.41
N HIS A 137 -19.18 8.19 -19.48
CA HIS A 137 -19.85 7.32 -20.44
C HIS A 137 -21.37 7.27 -20.20
N LEU A 138 -21.82 7.10 -18.96
CA LEU A 138 -23.24 7.10 -18.61
C LEU A 138 -23.89 8.44 -18.94
N THR A 139 -23.22 9.55 -18.62
CA THR A 139 -23.70 10.91 -18.92
C THR A 139 -23.84 11.12 -20.42
N LYS A 140 -22.87 10.67 -21.21
CA LYS A 140 -22.94 10.70 -22.67
C LYS A 140 -24.13 9.89 -23.18
N GLN A 141 -24.31 8.66 -22.70
CA GLN A 141 -25.43 7.79 -23.10
C GLN A 141 -26.79 8.41 -22.73
N MET A 142 -26.90 9.03 -21.54
CA MET A 142 -28.11 9.74 -21.13
C MET A 142 -28.38 10.96 -22.01
N LYS A 143 -27.35 11.72 -22.36
CA LYS A 143 -27.46 12.86 -23.28
C LYS A 143 -27.96 12.40 -24.65
N ASP A 144 -27.34 11.38 -25.23
CA ASP A 144 -27.73 10.81 -26.54
C ASP A 144 -29.17 10.31 -26.52
N ARG A 145 -29.57 9.61 -25.44
CA ARG A 145 -30.95 9.16 -25.24
C ARG A 145 -31.92 10.33 -25.11
N THR A 146 -31.54 11.39 -24.41
CA THR A 146 -32.37 12.59 -24.23
C THR A 146 -32.56 13.31 -25.55
N VAL A 147 -31.50 13.47 -26.35
CA VAL A 147 -31.60 14.03 -27.71
C VAL A 147 -32.54 13.19 -28.56
N THR A 148 -32.38 11.86 -28.55
CA THR A 148 -33.26 10.96 -29.31
C THR A 148 -34.74 11.09 -28.89
N ILE A 149 -35.00 11.23 -27.59
CA ILE A 149 -36.36 11.45 -27.07
C ILE A 149 -36.89 12.81 -27.52
N LEU A 150 -36.08 13.86 -27.42
CA LEU A 150 -36.46 15.21 -27.83
C LEU A 150 -36.80 15.27 -29.31
N GLU A 151 -35.99 14.64 -30.17
CA GLU A 151 -36.25 14.51 -31.61
C GLU A 151 -37.56 13.78 -31.89
N LYS A 152 -37.85 12.69 -31.15
CA LYS A 152 -39.12 11.95 -31.27
C LYS A 152 -40.31 12.80 -30.82
N LEU A 153 -40.18 13.52 -29.71
CA LEU A 153 -41.23 14.42 -29.20
C LEU A 153 -41.52 15.55 -30.19
N GLN A 154 -40.47 16.13 -30.78
CA GLN A 154 -40.61 17.16 -31.80
C GLN A 154 -41.26 16.64 -33.09
N LYS A 155 -41.02 15.37 -33.46
CA LYS A 155 -41.75 14.72 -34.57
C LYS A 155 -43.24 14.53 -34.27
N ILE A 156 -43.59 14.17 -33.03
CA ILE A 156 -45.00 13.96 -32.62
C ILE A 156 -45.74 15.29 -32.51
N SER A 157 -45.09 16.32 -31.97
CA SER A 157 -45.68 17.65 -31.78
C SER A 157 -44.71 18.75 -32.23
N PRO A 158 -44.65 19.03 -33.54
CA PRO A 158 -43.70 19.99 -34.09
C PRO A 158 -44.01 21.45 -33.76
N LYS A 159 -45.25 21.75 -33.33
CA LYS A 159 -45.70 23.10 -32.96
C LYS A 159 -45.58 23.40 -31.46
N PHE A 160 -45.22 22.41 -30.64
CA PHE A 160 -45.13 22.58 -29.20
C PHE A 160 -43.74 23.04 -28.79
N ASP A 161 -43.66 24.16 -28.07
CA ASP A 161 -42.41 24.69 -27.57
C ASP A 161 -42.05 24.04 -26.23
N TRP A 162 -41.32 22.93 -26.30
CA TRP A 162 -40.90 22.17 -25.12
C TRP A 162 -40.08 22.97 -24.10
N LYS A 163 -39.48 24.11 -24.50
CA LYS A 163 -38.67 24.94 -23.60
C LYS A 163 -39.52 25.88 -22.74
N ASN A 164 -40.58 26.43 -23.33
CA ASN A 164 -41.46 27.40 -22.68
C ASN A 164 -42.75 26.75 -22.16
N ASP A 165 -43.37 25.87 -22.94
CA ASP A 165 -44.62 25.19 -22.60
C ASP A 165 -44.39 23.89 -21.82
N GLY A 166 -43.18 23.32 -21.84
CA GLY A 166 -42.85 22.08 -21.12
C GLY A 166 -42.82 22.20 -19.59
N LYS A 167 -42.87 23.42 -19.05
CA LYS A 167 -43.04 23.67 -17.60
C LYS A 167 -44.49 23.87 -17.19
N ASP A 168 -45.38 24.08 -18.15
CA ASP A 168 -46.79 24.34 -17.91
C ASP A 168 -47.55 23.00 -17.95
N GLU A 169 -47.85 22.48 -16.77
CA GLU A 169 -48.47 21.17 -16.56
C GLU A 169 -49.84 21.08 -17.27
N SER A 170 -50.55 22.20 -17.39
CA SER A 170 -51.84 22.29 -18.09
C SER A 170 -51.70 22.04 -19.59
N LYS A 171 -50.70 22.66 -20.24
CA LYS A 171 -50.41 22.46 -21.67
C LYS A 171 -49.85 21.07 -21.95
N LEU A 172 -49.04 20.53 -21.03
CA LEU A 172 -48.54 19.16 -21.12
C LEU A 172 -49.67 18.12 -21.06
N SER A 173 -50.66 18.33 -20.20
CA SER A 173 -51.83 17.45 -20.08
C SER A 173 -52.69 17.43 -21.36
N THR A 174 -52.75 18.53 -22.13
CA THR A 174 -53.45 18.54 -23.42
C THR A 174 -52.75 17.74 -24.52
N LEU A 175 -51.41 17.63 -24.47
CA LEU A 175 -50.64 16.77 -25.37
C LEU A 175 -50.71 15.30 -24.99
N ILE A 176 -50.68 15.03 -23.69
CA ILE A 176 -50.82 13.70 -23.10
C ILE A 176 -52.28 13.51 -22.68
N SER A 177 -53.22 13.84 -23.57
CA SER A 177 -54.58 13.34 -23.44
C SER A 177 -54.54 11.83 -23.69
N ILE A 178 -54.12 11.10 -22.65
CA ILE A 178 -54.53 9.73 -22.44
C ILE A 178 -56.05 9.85 -22.44
N LYS A 179 -56.69 9.49 -23.55
CA LYS A 179 -58.09 9.12 -23.49
C LYS A 179 -58.13 8.02 -22.46
N GLU A 180 -58.50 8.36 -21.22
CA GLU A 180 -59.08 7.40 -20.31
C GLU A 180 -60.23 6.81 -21.12
N LYS A 181 -59.99 5.63 -21.69
CA LYS A 181 -61.06 4.84 -22.24
C LYS A 181 -61.89 4.46 -21.02
N THR A 182 -62.85 5.32 -20.69
CA THR A 182 -64.00 5.01 -19.87
C THR A 182 -64.84 3.97 -20.61
N THR A 183 -64.30 2.77 -20.69
CA THR A 183 -65.00 1.54 -21.01
C THR A 183 -64.28 0.45 -20.22
N PRO A 184 -64.94 -0.22 -19.26
CA PRO A 184 -64.44 -1.45 -18.69
C PRO A 184 -64.57 -2.53 -19.77
N THR A 185 -63.77 -2.43 -20.82
CA THR A 185 -63.57 -3.55 -21.74
C THR A 185 -62.65 -4.49 -20.97
N SER A 186 -63.25 -5.50 -20.33
CA SER A 186 -62.63 -6.76 -19.91
C SER A 186 -61.13 -6.76 -20.19
N VAL A 187 -60.34 -6.36 -19.18
CA VAL A 187 -58.89 -6.43 -19.28
C VAL A 187 -58.57 -7.92 -19.32
N ASP A 188 -58.45 -8.45 -20.52
CA ASP A 188 -58.13 -9.85 -20.75
C ASP A 188 -56.87 -10.18 -19.93
N PRO A 189 -56.98 -10.98 -18.85
CA PRO A 189 -55.86 -11.25 -17.94
C PRO A 189 -54.66 -11.83 -18.68
N THR A 190 -54.92 -12.44 -19.84
CA THR A 190 -53.94 -13.00 -20.76
C THR A 190 -53.02 -11.94 -21.35
N ASN A 191 -53.52 -10.75 -21.72
CA ASN A 191 -52.68 -9.68 -22.29
C ASN A 191 -51.72 -9.06 -21.26
N ASN A 192 -52.18 -8.90 -20.02
CA ASN A 192 -51.32 -8.46 -18.92
C ASN A 192 -50.27 -9.51 -18.57
N LEU A 193 -50.63 -10.80 -18.63
CA LEU A 193 -49.69 -11.90 -18.43
C LEU A 193 -48.64 -11.94 -19.55
N ILE A 194 -49.04 -11.83 -20.81
CA ILE A 194 -48.14 -11.80 -21.97
C ILE A 194 -47.16 -10.62 -21.86
N HIS A 195 -47.64 -9.43 -21.47
CA HIS A 195 -46.78 -8.28 -21.28
C HIS A 195 -45.74 -8.49 -20.16
N ARG A 196 -46.14 -9.04 -19.00
CA ARG A 196 -45.21 -9.38 -17.91
C ARG A 196 -44.19 -10.42 -18.32
N ILE A 197 -44.61 -11.47 -19.04
CA ILE A 197 -43.72 -12.51 -19.57
C ILE A 197 -42.72 -11.88 -20.54
N PHE A 198 -43.17 -11.02 -21.44
CA PHE A 198 -42.31 -10.32 -22.39
C PHE A 198 -41.26 -9.46 -21.68
N MET A 199 -41.66 -8.64 -20.72
CA MET A 199 -40.73 -7.78 -19.96
C MET A 199 -39.73 -8.60 -19.15
N ARG A 200 -40.17 -9.69 -18.52
CA ARG A 200 -39.27 -10.62 -17.80
C ARG A 200 -38.29 -11.30 -18.74
N ASN A 201 -38.73 -11.69 -19.94
CA ASN A 201 -37.87 -12.31 -20.95
C ASN A 201 -36.81 -11.31 -21.48
N GLN A 202 -37.19 -10.05 -21.69
CA GLN A 202 -36.25 -8.99 -22.06
C GLN A 202 -35.22 -8.72 -20.95
N TRP A 203 -35.65 -8.73 -19.68
CA TRP A 203 -34.74 -8.62 -18.55
C TRP A 203 -33.77 -9.80 -18.49
N LEU A 204 -34.26 -11.04 -18.62
CA LEU A 204 -33.42 -12.24 -18.63
C LEU A 204 -32.40 -12.24 -19.77
N LYS A 205 -32.77 -11.77 -20.97
CA LYS A 205 -31.84 -11.63 -22.10
C LYS A 205 -30.71 -10.65 -21.81
N ARG A 206 -31.03 -9.50 -21.17
CA ARG A 206 -30.02 -8.53 -20.76
C ARG A 206 -29.10 -9.10 -19.69
N GLU A 207 -29.66 -9.81 -18.72
CA GLU A 207 -28.88 -10.43 -17.64
C GLU A 207 -27.97 -11.53 -18.16
N LEU A 208 -28.45 -12.35 -19.11
CA LEU A 208 -27.63 -13.35 -19.79
C LEU A 208 -26.44 -12.70 -20.52
N HIS A 209 -26.67 -11.62 -21.27
CA HIS A 209 -25.59 -10.89 -21.94
C HIS A 209 -24.60 -10.26 -20.95
N ARG A 210 -25.07 -9.70 -19.85
CA ARG A 210 -24.21 -9.17 -18.78
C ARG A 210 -23.30 -10.27 -18.22
N LEU A 211 -23.89 -11.42 -17.86
CA LEU A 211 -23.16 -12.56 -17.33
C LEU A 211 -22.16 -13.16 -18.33
N GLN A 212 -22.50 -13.18 -19.62
CA GLN A 212 -21.56 -13.61 -20.68
C GLN A 212 -20.38 -12.64 -20.80
N SER A 213 -20.63 -11.34 -20.72
CA SER A 213 -19.57 -10.33 -20.74
C SER A 213 -18.66 -10.47 -19.52
N ASP A 214 -19.23 -10.64 -18.33
CA ASP A 214 -18.48 -10.84 -17.09
C ASP A 214 -17.63 -12.12 -17.17
N ASN A 215 -18.18 -13.21 -17.71
CA ASN A 215 -17.43 -14.46 -17.93
C ASN A 215 -16.25 -14.27 -18.90
N ASN A 216 -16.44 -13.53 -19.99
CA ASN A 216 -15.35 -13.23 -20.92
C ASN A 216 -14.25 -12.40 -20.27
N ASN A 217 -14.62 -11.40 -19.45
CA ASN A 217 -13.67 -10.60 -18.68
C ASN A 217 -12.88 -11.49 -17.70
N LEU A 218 -13.57 -12.37 -16.96
CA LEU A 218 -12.91 -13.31 -16.05
C LEU A 218 -11.96 -14.26 -16.78
N ARG A 219 -12.33 -14.76 -17.96
CA ARG A 219 -11.44 -15.59 -18.80
C ARG A 219 -10.19 -14.84 -19.24
N MET A 220 -10.33 -13.57 -19.62
CA MET A 220 -9.20 -12.70 -19.96
C MET A 220 -8.26 -12.51 -18.76
N PHE A 221 -8.81 -12.23 -17.58
CA PHE A 221 -8.02 -12.12 -16.35
C PHE A 221 -7.30 -13.43 -16.01
N PHE A 222 -7.99 -14.57 -16.07
CA PHE A 222 -7.37 -15.88 -15.84
C PHE A 222 -6.20 -16.17 -16.78
N LYS A 223 -6.34 -15.83 -18.06
CA LYS A 223 -5.26 -15.98 -19.04
C LYS A 223 -4.05 -15.12 -18.67
N ARG A 224 -4.28 -13.84 -18.33
CA ARG A 224 -3.22 -12.91 -17.93
C ARG A 224 -2.52 -13.36 -16.63
N PHE A 225 -3.27 -13.84 -15.65
CA PHE A 225 -2.70 -14.40 -14.41
C PHE A 225 -1.83 -15.63 -14.68
N LYS A 226 -2.26 -16.51 -15.59
CA LYS A 226 -1.48 -17.69 -15.98
C LYS A 226 -0.16 -17.30 -16.67
N GLU A 227 -0.19 -16.29 -17.55
CA GLU A 227 1.00 -15.75 -18.21
C GLU A 227 1.98 -15.12 -17.19
N LEU A 228 1.48 -14.29 -16.27
CA LEU A 228 2.26 -13.72 -15.17
C LEU A 228 2.88 -14.80 -14.25
N ALA A 229 2.13 -15.84 -13.93
CA ALA A 229 2.64 -16.95 -13.12
C ALA A 229 3.78 -17.71 -13.84
N LEU A 230 3.68 -17.89 -15.16
CA LEU A 230 4.76 -18.47 -15.96
C LEU A 230 6.00 -17.58 -16.01
N GLN A 231 5.82 -16.27 -16.17
CA GLN A 231 6.92 -15.29 -16.13
C GLN A 231 7.64 -15.31 -14.78
N ARG A 232 6.89 -15.27 -13.66
CA ARG A 232 7.46 -15.34 -12.31
C ARG A 232 8.21 -16.64 -12.06
N LYS A 233 7.72 -17.78 -12.57
CA LYS A 233 8.46 -19.05 -12.50
C LYS A 233 9.77 -19.01 -13.29
N ALA A 234 9.78 -18.39 -14.47
CA ALA A 234 11.00 -18.21 -15.25
C ALA A 234 12.01 -17.28 -14.55
N GLU A 235 11.53 -16.19 -13.96
CA GLU A 235 12.35 -15.24 -13.19
C GLU A 235 12.91 -15.87 -11.91
N GLN A 236 12.12 -16.66 -11.18
CA GLN A 236 12.57 -17.41 -10.00
C GLN A 236 13.74 -18.35 -10.30
N ILE A 237 13.86 -18.85 -11.54
CA ILE A 237 14.99 -19.69 -11.95
C ILE A 237 16.17 -18.82 -12.42
N LYS A 238 15.90 -17.68 -13.08
CA LYS A 238 16.92 -16.81 -13.66
C LYS A 238 17.70 -16.03 -12.60
N VAL A 239 17.02 -15.48 -11.59
CA VAL A 239 17.65 -14.61 -10.58
C VAL A 239 18.71 -15.35 -9.75
N PRO A 240 18.46 -16.56 -9.21
CA PRO A 240 19.49 -17.30 -8.47
C PRO A 240 20.70 -17.67 -9.33
N ARG A 241 20.52 -17.95 -10.63
CA ARG A 241 21.65 -18.22 -11.54
C ARG A 241 22.54 -17.00 -11.73
N MET A 242 21.95 -15.83 -11.97
CA MET A 242 22.73 -14.59 -12.10
C MET A 242 23.46 -14.25 -10.80
N LEU A 243 22.83 -14.49 -9.64
CA LEU A 243 23.47 -14.28 -8.33
C LEU A 243 24.64 -15.24 -8.11
N ALA A 244 24.50 -16.51 -8.48
CA ALA A 244 25.59 -17.49 -8.39
C ALA A 244 26.77 -17.11 -9.30
N GLU A 245 26.50 -16.67 -10.53
CA GLU A 245 27.55 -16.20 -11.46
C GLU A 245 28.27 -14.95 -10.92
N GLN A 246 27.54 -14.00 -10.31
CA GLN A 246 28.14 -12.83 -9.68
C GLN A 246 28.96 -13.19 -8.45
N GLN A 247 28.48 -14.13 -7.62
CA GLN A 247 29.20 -14.61 -6.46
C GLN A 247 30.52 -15.28 -6.86
N GLU A 248 30.51 -16.15 -7.88
CA GLU A 248 31.72 -16.81 -8.39
C GLU A 248 32.75 -15.78 -8.92
N MET A 249 32.29 -14.74 -9.62
CA MET A 249 33.16 -13.66 -10.09
C MET A 249 33.81 -12.91 -8.93
N LEU A 250 33.04 -12.58 -7.89
CA LEU A 250 33.52 -11.88 -6.70
C LEU A 250 34.51 -12.75 -5.91
N GLU A 251 34.24 -14.04 -5.75
CA GLU A 251 35.14 -14.98 -5.10
C GLU A 251 36.50 -15.08 -5.83
N LYS A 252 36.48 -15.15 -7.17
CA LYS A 252 37.70 -15.12 -8.00
C LYS A 252 38.50 -13.83 -7.82
N GLN A 253 37.82 -12.68 -7.75
CA GLN A 253 38.48 -11.39 -7.51
C GLN A 253 39.09 -11.32 -6.11
N LEU A 254 38.36 -11.79 -5.11
CA LEU A 254 38.80 -11.82 -3.72
C LEU A 254 40.03 -12.72 -3.56
N GLU A 255 40.05 -13.89 -4.20
CA GLU A 255 41.20 -14.79 -4.19
C GLU A 255 42.43 -14.17 -4.86
N LYS A 256 42.24 -13.47 -5.99
CA LYS A 256 43.31 -12.71 -6.64
C LYS A 256 43.88 -11.62 -5.72
N LEU A 257 43.02 -10.89 -5.01
CA LEU A 257 43.41 -9.87 -4.05
C LEU A 257 44.17 -10.47 -2.85
N LYS A 258 43.72 -11.59 -2.30
CA LYS A 258 44.44 -12.33 -1.25
C LYS A 258 45.84 -12.75 -1.70
N GLY A 259 45.96 -13.27 -2.92
CA GLY A 259 47.26 -13.65 -3.48
C GLY A 259 48.20 -12.46 -3.73
N ILE A 260 47.67 -11.27 -4.00
CA ILE A 260 48.47 -10.03 -4.07
C ILE A 260 48.90 -9.60 -2.67
N TYR A 261 47.97 -9.59 -1.71
CA TYR A 261 48.24 -9.22 -0.33
C TYR A 261 49.31 -10.10 0.29
N HIS A 262 49.22 -11.42 0.12
CA HIS A 262 50.20 -12.38 0.63
C HIS A 262 51.62 -12.09 0.09
N ARG A 263 51.76 -11.91 -1.23
CA ARG A 263 53.03 -11.55 -1.86
C ARG A 263 53.59 -10.22 -1.37
N ASN A 264 52.73 -9.23 -1.11
CA ASN A 264 53.16 -7.95 -0.57
C ASN A 264 53.63 -8.10 0.88
N SER A 265 52.93 -8.90 1.69
CA SER A 265 53.31 -9.18 3.08
C SER A 265 54.67 -9.88 3.16
N GLU A 266 54.94 -10.87 2.30
CA GLU A 266 56.25 -11.54 2.22
C GLU A 266 57.37 -10.56 1.87
N LYS A 267 57.14 -9.66 0.91
CA LYS A 267 58.11 -8.62 0.54
C LYS A 267 58.40 -7.67 1.71
N ILE A 268 57.37 -7.22 2.42
CA ILE A 268 57.53 -6.35 3.59
C ILE A 268 58.32 -7.06 4.68
N HIS A 269 58.00 -8.34 4.94
CA HIS A 269 58.71 -9.12 5.94
C HIS A 269 60.19 -9.33 5.58
N GLY A 270 60.48 -9.63 4.31
CA GLY A 270 61.86 -9.73 3.82
C GLY A 270 62.63 -8.41 3.92
N LEU A 271 61.98 -7.26 3.66
CA LEU A 271 62.58 -5.94 3.86
C LEU A 271 62.88 -5.66 5.35
N HIS A 272 61.99 -6.09 6.26
CA HIS A 272 62.19 -5.92 7.69
C HIS A 272 63.38 -6.72 8.21
N LEU A 273 63.50 -8.00 7.82
CA LEU A 273 64.63 -8.85 8.20
C LEU A 273 65.97 -8.31 7.71
N ASN A 274 66.00 -7.76 6.49
CA ASN A 274 67.21 -7.15 5.94
C ASN A 274 67.56 -5.82 6.63
N TYR A 275 66.56 -5.07 7.08
CA TYR A 275 66.77 -3.83 7.83
C TYR A 275 67.34 -4.13 9.22
N ASP A 276 66.79 -5.10 9.94
CA ASP A 276 67.29 -5.51 11.27
C ASP A 276 68.72 -6.04 11.17
N ALA A 277 69.04 -6.84 10.15
CA ALA A 277 70.41 -7.32 9.91
C ALA A 277 71.42 -6.19 9.59
N SER A 278 70.96 -5.06 9.04
CA SER A 278 71.80 -3.89 8.74
C SER A 278 72.04 -2.96 9.94
N ILE A 279 71.29 -3.12 11.02
CA ILE A 279 71.46 -2.36 12.27
C ILE A 279 72.46 -3.06 13.20
N ASP A 280 72.58 -4.39 13.11
CA ASP A 280 73.49 -5.20 13.92
C ASP A 280 74.91 -5.34 13.34
N THR A 281 75.23 -4.63 12.24
CA THR A 281 76.58 -4.55 11.63
C THR A 281 77.16 -3.14 11.71
#